data_AF-A0A1R1JVT3-F1
#
_entry.id   AF-A0A1R1JVT3-F1
#
_cell.length_a   1.000
_cell.length_b   1.000
_cell.length_c   1.000
_cell.angle_alpha   90.00
_cell.angle_beta   90.00
_cell.angle_gamma   90.00
#
_symmetry.space_group_name_H-M   'P 1'
#
loop_
_entity.id
_entity.type
_entity.pdbx_description
1 polymer ?
#
loop_
_entity_poly.entity_id
_entity_poly.type
_entity_poly.pdbx_seq_one_letter_code
_entity_poly.pdbx_strand_id
1 'polypeptide(L)' 'MSDFGKTPAYPQSVFYDHARDQVTASYAYGAEIGMNMQQHVWLSLLCACLADGQTRAANAKQFADEALPLALKRLEELA' A
#
# COMPACT_ATOMS: atom_id res chain seq x y z
N MET A 1 -10.75 -42.76 5.23
CA MET A 1 -11.75 -42.28 6.22
C MET A 1 -11.35 -40.86 6.61
N SER A 2 -12.33 -39.96 6.68
CA SER A 2 -12.16 -38.52 6.87
C SER A 2 -11.76 -38.18 8.32
N ASP A 3 -10.71 -37.38 8.52
CA ASP A 3 -10.32 -36.81 9.83
C ASP A 3 -11.21 -35.59 10.19
N PHE A 4 -12.53 -35.82 10.20
CA PHE A 4 -13.58 -34.86 10.55
C PHE A 4 -13.61 -34.54 12.06
N GLY A 5 -12.46 -34.26 12.68
CA GLY A 5 -12.35 -34.11 14.13
C GLY A 5 -11.26 -33.17 14.64
N LYS A 6 -10.48 -32.51 13.79
CA LYS A 6 -9.47 -31.53 14.22
C LYS A 6 -10.04 -30.13 14.42
N THR A 7 -11.25 -30.03 14.98
CA THR A 7 -11.79 -28.76 15.44
C THR A 7 -11.21 -28.48 16.83
N PRO A 8 -10.59 -27.30 17.08
CA PRO A 8 -9.97 -27.01 18.36
C PRO A 8 -11.05 -26.66 19.39
N ALA A 9 -11.45 -27.65 20.19
CA ALA A 9 -12.37 -27.48 21.32
C ALA A 9 -11.74 -26.79 22.55
N TYR A 10 -10.59 -26.12 22.40
CA TYR A 10 -9.92 -25.41 23.48
C TYR A 10 -9.45 -24.04 23.00
N PRO A 11 -9.62 -22.97 23.80
CA PRO A 11 -8.99 -21.69 23.51
C PRO A 11 -7.48 -21.91 23.50
N GLN A 12 -6.86 -21.78 22.32
CA GLN A 12 -5.42 -21.78 22.21
C GLN A 12 -4.96 -20.57 23.03
N SER A 13 -4.27 -20.81 24.15
CA SER A 13 -3.52 -19.76 24.83
C SER A 13 -2.64 -19.12 23.77
N VAL A 14 -2.97 -17.89 23.38
CA VAL A 14 -2.18 -17.14 22.41
C VAL A 14 -0.87 -16.81 23.11
N PHE A 15 0.09 -17.73 23.06
CA PHE A 15 1.47 -17.41 23.32
C PHE A 15 1.85 -16.37 22.29
N TYR A 16 2.07 -15.14 22.76
CA TYR A 16 2.58 -14.08 21.93
C TYR A 16 3.96 -14.51 21.44
N ASP A 17 4.00 -14.89 20.16
CA ASP A 17 5.21 -15.30 19.47
C ASP A 17 5.83 -14.05 18.84
N HIS A 18 6.91 -13.55 19.43
CA HIS A 18 7.68 -12.43 18.88
C HIS A 18 8.20 -12.70 17.45
N ALA A 19 8.29 -13.97 17.03
CA ALA A 19 8.66 -14.31 15.66
C ALA A 19 7.55 -14.01 14.65
N ARG A 20 6.30 -13.83 15.08
CA ARG A 20 5.21 -13.35 14.21
C ARG A 20 5.22 -11.84 13.98
N ASP A 21 5.83 -11.06 14.88
CA ASP A 21 6.15 -9.65 14.60
C ASP A 21 7.36 -9.50 13.68
N GLN A 22 8.14 -10.58 13.48
CA GLN A 22 9.07 -10.68 12.36
C GLN A 22 8.31 -11.06 11.09
N VAL A 23 7.29 -10.28 10.70
CA VAL A 23 6.82 -10.24 9.32
C VAL A 23 7.97 -9.67 8.47
N THR A 24 8.87 -10.58 8.11
CA THR A 24 9.42 -10.80 6.78
C THR A 24 9.87 -9.55 6.01
N ALA A 25 11.16 -9.25 6.22
CA ALA A 25 12.15 -9.27 5.14
C ALA A 25 12.11 -8.15 4.08
N SER A 26 11.41 -7.05 4.34
CA SER A 26 11.67 -5.81 3.63
C SER A 26 12.94 -5.12 4.15
N TYR A 27 13.11 -5.02 5.46
CA TYR A 27 14.23 -4.28 6.06
C TYR A 27 15.66 -4.86 5.86
N ALA A 28 15.80 -6.07 5.30
CA ALA A 28 17.09 -6.77 5.21
C ALA A 28 17.94 -6.40 3.97
N TYR A 29 17.33 -5.80 2.95
CA TYR A 29 18.04 -5.17 1.84
C TYR A 29 17.73 -3.68 1.94
N GLY A 30 18.76 -2.82 2.01
CA GLY A 30 18.65 -1.37 2.24
C GLY A 30 17.93 -0.58 1.13
N ALA A 31 16.71 -0.96 0.81
CA ALA A 31 15.74 -0.23 0.04
C ALA A 31 14.72 0.34 1.02
N GLU A 32 14.40 1.63 0.90
CA GLU A 32 13.21 2.19 1.52
C GLU A 32 12.00 1.43 0.97
N ILE A 33 11.54 0.40 1.68
CA ILE A 33 10.33 -0.34 1.32
C ILE A 33 9.17 0.42 1.90
N GLY A 34 8.79 1.45 1.15
CA GLY A 34 7.71 2.35 1.46
C GLY A 34 7.75 3.50 0.48
N MET A 35 6.68 3.64 -0.30
CA MET A 35 6.49 4.83 -1.09
C MET A 35 6.14 5.98 -0.13
N ASN A 36 6.87 7.10 -0.20
CA ASN A 36 6.53 8.27 0.62
C ASN A 36 5.17 8.85 0.19
N MET A 37 4.56 9.67 1.04
CA MET A 37 3.22 10.22 0.78
C MET A 37 3.12 10.91 -0.58
N GLN A 38 4.13 11.70 -0.97
CA GLN A 38 4.13 12.42 -2.23
C GLN A 38 4.19 11.49 -3.44
N GLN A 39 5.04 10.46 -3.38
CA GLN A 39 5.13 9.44 -4.41
C GLN A 39 3.82 8.65 -4.52
N HIS A 40 3.14 8.37 -3.40
CA HIS A 40 1.86 7.67 -3.39
C HIS A 40 0.74 8.49 -4.03
N VAL A 41 0.65 9.77 -3.69
CA VAL A 41 -0.31 10.70 -4.27
C VAL A 41 -0.05 10.89 -5.76
N TRP A 42 1.20 11.09 -6.15
CA TRP A 42 1.59 11.25 -7.55
C TRP A 42 1.22 10.01 -8.38
N LEU A 43 1.51 8.80 -7.88
CA LEU A 43 1.17 7.56 -8.56
C LEU A 43 -0.35 7.40 -8.71
N SER A 44 -1.12 7.77 -7.69
CA SER A 44 -2.58 7.73 -7.73
C SER A 44 -3.15 8.67 -8.80
N LEU A 45 -2.62 9.89 -8.91
CA LEU A 45 -3.00 10.84 -9.96
C LEU A 45 -2.67 10.32 -11.37
N LEU A 46 -1.48 9.72 -11.53
CA LEU A 46 -1.05 9.10 -12.79
C LEU A 46 -1.99 7.96 -13.19
N CYS A 47 -2.29 7.04 -12.26
CA CYS A 47 -3.18 5.92 -12.51
C CYS A 47 -4.60 6.38 -12.84
N ALA A 48 -5.14 7.39 -12.15
CA ALA A 48 -6.45 7.95 -12.43
C ALA A 48 -6.52 8.53 -13.84
N CYS A 49 -5.47 9.22 -14.29
CA CYS A 49 -5.41 9.80 -15.63
C CYS A 49 -5.28 8.72 -16.73
N LEU A 50 -4.50 7.66 -16.48
CA LEU A 50 -4.36 6.53 -17.41
C LEU A 50 -5.62 5.66 -17.49
N ALA A 51 -6.43 5.61 -16.44
CA ALA A 51 -7.66 4.82 -16.41
C ALA A 51 -8.70 5.26 -17.46
N ASP A 52 -8.65 6.51 -17.93
CA ASP A 52 -9.51 7.05 -19.00
C ASP A 52 -9.24 6.40 -20.37
N GLY A 53 -8.06 5.79 -20.58
CA GLY A 53 -7.71 5.04 -21.79
C GLY A 53 -7.45 5.87 -23.05
N GLN A 54 -7.85 7.15 -23.08
CA GLN A 54 -7.56 8.08 -24.18
C GLN A 54 -6.30 8.92 -23.94
N THR A 55 -5.81 8.94 -22.70
CA THR A 55 -4.67 9.77 -22.32
C THR A 55 -3.34 9.05 -22.61
N ARG A 56 -2.45 9.73 -23.33
CA ARG A 56 -1.08 9.25 -23.55
C ARG A 56 -0.27 9.34 -22.25
N ALA A 57 0.65 8.39 -22.05
CA ALA A 57 1.50 8.35 -20.85
C ALA A 57 2.24 9.66 -20.56
N ALA A 58 2.72 10.38 -21.59
CA ALA A 58 3.37 11.68 -21.43
C ALA A 58 2.44 12.74 -20.83
N ASN A 59 1.20 12.79 -21.30
CA ASN A 59 0.19 13.75 -20.80
C ASN A 59 -0.25 13.38 -19.38
N ALA A 60 -0.40 12.09 -19.09
CA ALA A 60 -0.74 11.61 -17.75
C ALA A 60 0.35 11.93 -16.72
N LYS A 61 1.62 11.77 -17.12
CA LYS A 61 2.76 12.17 -16.30
C LYS A 61 2.74 13.69 -16.03
N GLN A 62 2.57 14.49 -17.07
CA GLN A 62 2.50 15.95 -16.93
C GLN A 62 1.35 16.38 -16.01
N PHE A 63 0.16 15.77 -16.17
CA PHE A 63 -0.97 16.01 -15.29
C PHE A 63 -0.64 15.66 -13.84
N ALA A 64 -0.02 14.51 -13.57
CA ALA A 64 0.36 14.11 -12.22
C ALA A 64 1.37 15.08 -11.59
N ASP A 65 2.35 15.56 -12.38
CA ASP A 65 3.33 16.56 -11.95
C ASP A 65 2.65 17.89 -11.58
N GLU A 66 1.70 18.36 -12.40
CA GLU A 66 0.98 19.62 -12.20
C GLU A 66 -0.07 19.56 -11.07
N ALA A 67 -0.75 18.42 -10.90
CA ALA A 67 -1.82 18.24 -9.91
C ALA A 67 -1.31 17.90 -8.51
N LEU A 68 -0.05 17.44 -8.38
CA LEU A 68 0.52 17.01 -7.10
C LEU A 68 0.45 18.09 -6.00
N PRO A 69 0.85 19.36 -6.20
CA PRO A 69 0.79 20.38 -5.16
C PRO A 69 -0.65 20.65 -4.66
N LEU A 70 -1.61 20.63 -5.58
CA LEU A 70 -3.02 20.82 -5.24
C LEU A 70 -3.55 19.65 -4.38
N ALA A 71 -3.24 18.42 -4.78
CA ALA A 71 -3.65 17.22 -4.04
C ALA A 71 -3.04 17.19 -2.63
N LEU A 72 -1.76 17.51 -2.50
CA LEU A 72 -1.08 17.57 -1.20
C LEU A 72 -1.71 18.62 -0.28
N LYS A 73 -1.96 19.83 -0.79
CA LYS A 73 -2.64 20.88 -0.02
C LYS A 73 -4.02 20.43 0.48
N ARG A 74 -4.78 19.72 -0.37
CA ARG A 74 -6.09 19.22 0.03
C ARG A 74 -6.00 18.15 1.12
N LEU A 75 -4.99 17.30 1.08
CA LEU A 75 -4.76 16.30 2.13
C LEU A 75 -4.40 16.95 3.46
N GLU A 76 -3.62 18.03 3.45
CA GLU A 76 -3.32 18.82 4.66
C GLU A 76 -4.57 19.46 5.27
N GLU A 77 -5.50 19.95 4.45
CA GLU A 77 -6.79 20.51 4.93
C GLU A 77 -7.75 19.46 5.52
N LEU A 78 -7.53 18.17 5.21
CA LEU A 78 -8.37 17.05 5.64
C LEU A 78 -7.84 16.32 6.88
N ALA A 79 -6.59 16.59 7.28
CA ALA A 79 -5.94 16.01 8.45
C ALA A 79 -6.26 16.80 9.74
#